data_AF-A0A3R7T3B7-F1
#
_entry.id   AF-A0A3R7T3B7-F1
#
_cell.length_a   1.000
_cell.length_b   1.000
_cell.length_c   1.000
_cell.angle_alpha   90.00
_cell.angle_beta   90.00
_cell.angle_gamma   90.00
#
_symmetry.space_group_name_H-M   'P 1'
#
loop_
_entity.id
_entity.type
_entity.pdbx_description
1 polymer ?
#
loop_
_entity_poly.entity_id
_entity_poly.type
_entity_poly.pdbx_seq_one_letter_code
_entity_poly.pdbx_strand_id
1 'polypeptide(L)' 'MHRYQVFYCEQPDGNAGFEPVIASDAYEACREMERRHPGALLASIDGELTDEVTARKLFAHWLSSI' A
#
# COMPACT_ATOMS: atom_id res chain seq x y z
N MET A 1 5.95 -12.29 -11.22
CA MET A 1 6.08 -11.14 -10.30
C MET A 1 5.29 -10.00 -10.92
N HIS A 2 4.42 -9.39 -10.14
CA HIS A 2 3.47 -8.36 -10.54
C HIS A 2 3.72 -7.09 -9.76
N ARG A 3 3.26 -5.96 -10.30
CA ARG A 3 3.31 -4.68 -9.61
C ARG A 3 2.07 -4.53 -8.72
N TYR A 4 2.28 -4.40 -7.43
CA TYR A 4 1.26 -4.02 -6.45
C TYR A 4 1.43 -2.55 -6.06
N GLN A 5 0.33 -1.86 -5.78
CA GLN A 5 0.39 -0.59 -5.03
C GLN A 5 0.10 -0.92 -3.57
N VAL A 6 1.04 -0.64 -2.70
CA VAL A 6 0.91 -0.91 -1.27
C VAL A 6 0.72 0.40 -0.53
N PHE A 7 -0.44 0.53 0.09
CA PHE A 7 -0.83 1.62 0.96
C PHE A 7 -0.24 1.38 2.34
N TYR A 8 0.27 2.42 2.98
CA TYR A 8 0.77 2.36 4.34
C TYR A 8 0.30 3.56 5.16
N CYS A 9 0.12 3.36 6.46
CA CYS A 9 -0.12 4.40 7.45
C CYS A 9 0.66 4.08 8.73
N GLU A 10 1.69 4.87 9.01
CA GLU A 10 2.47 4.82 10.24
C GLU A 10 1.68 5.55 11.34
N GLN A 11 1.19 4.80 12.31
CA GLN A 11 0.56 5.35 13.51
C GLN A 11 1.55 5.26 14.69
N PRO A 12 1.58 6.25 15.60
CA PRO A 12 0.76 7.48 15.66
C PRO A 12 1.33 8.67 14.87
N ASP A 13 2.48 8.50 14.22
CA ASP A 13 3.25 9.59 13.62
C ASP A 13 2.57 10.25 12.41
N GLY A 14 1.50 9.62 11.87
CA GLY A 14 0.59 10.20 10.89
C GLY A 14 1.14 10.21 9.46
N ASN A 15 2.29 9.58 9.24
CA ASN A 15 2.86 9.46 7.92
C ASN A 15 2.15 8.35 7.15
N ALA A 16 1.61 8.68 5.99
CA ALA A 16 0.88 7.74 5.16
C ALA A 16 1.15 7.98 3.68
N GLY A 17 1.15 6.91 2.90
CA GLY A 17 1.40 6.99 1.48
C GLY A 17 1.09 5.69 0.78
N PHE A 18 1.49 5.62 -0.48
CA PHE A 18 1.47 4.37 -1.24
C PHE A 18 2.69 4.27 -2.13
N GLU A 19 3.21 3.05 -2.25
CA GLU A 19 4.39 2.76 -3.07
C GLU A 19 4.15 1.55 -3.98
N PRO A 20 4.70 1.57 -5.20
CA PRO A 20 4.72 0.38 -6.05
C PRO A 20 5.72 -0.65 -5.51
N VAL A 21 5.29 -1.90 -5.41
CA VAL A 21 6.13 -3.03 -4.99
C VAL A 21 6.01 -4.15 -6.01
N ILE A 22 7.14 -4.67 -6.48
CA ILE A 22 7.19 -5.86 -7.32
C ILE A 22 7.25 -7.09 -6.42
N ALA A 23 6.24 -7.95 -6.49
CA ALA A 23 6.12 -9.15 -5.66
C ALA A 23 5.45 -10.30 -6.41
N SER A 24 5.52 -11.50 -5.86
CA SER A 24 4.85 -12.68 -6.41
C SER A 24 3.36 -12.69 -6.11
N ASP A 25 2.98 -12.14 -4.95
CA ASP A 25 1.60 -11.98 -4.50
C ASP A 25 1.41 -10.74 -3.59
N ALA A 26 0.16 -10.45 -3.28
CA ALA A 26 -0.26 -9.31 -2.46
C ALA A 26 0.28 -9.36 -1.02
N TYR A 27 0.52 -10.55 -0.47
CA TYR A 27 1.03 -10.74 0.89
C TYR A 27 2.53 -10.45 0.94
N GLU A 28 3.29 -10.91 -0.05
CA GLU A 28 4.71 -10.60 -0.21
C GLU A 28 4.93 -9.08 -0.38
N ALA A 29 4.06 -8.41 -1.15
CA ALA A 29 4.11 -6.96 -1.30
C ALA A 29 3.96 -6.22 0.04
N CYS A 30 3.01 -6.62 0.89
CA CYS A 30 2.87 -6.05 2.24
C CYS A 30 4.07 -6.39 3.14
N ARG A 31 4.60 -7.62 3.11
CA ARG A 31 5.79 -7.98 3.92
C ARG A 31 7.04 -7.18 3.56
N GLU A 32 7.14 -6.75 2.31
CA GLU A 32 8.21 -5.85 1.89
C GLU A 32 8.02 -4.44 2.48
N MET A 33 6.79 -3.91 2.47
CA MET A 33 6.49 -2.60 3.08
C MET A 33 6.59 -2.61 4.61
N GLU A 34 6.22 -3.69 5.29
CA GLU A 34 6.39 -3.84 6.74
C GLU A 34 7.87 -3.69 7.16
N ARG A 35 8.81 -4.15 6.32
CA ARG A 35 10.24 -3.99 6.58
C ARG A 35 10.72 -2.55 6.43
N ARG A 36 10.06 -1.74 5.60
CA ARG A 36 10.37 -0.32 5.37
C ARG A 36 9.66 0.59 6.37
N HIS A 37 8.43 0.23 6.75
CA HIS A 37 7.54 0.95 7.66
C HIS A 37 7.07 0.00 8.78
N PRO A 38 7.93 -0.34 9.75
CA PRO A 38 7.59 -1.30 10.79
C PRO A 38 6.40 -0.83 11.63
N GLY A 39 5.39 -1.68 11.78
CA GLY A 39 4.18 -1.39 12.54
C GLY A 39 3.16 -0.50 11.82
N ALA A 40 3.38 -0.19 10.54
CA ALA A 40 2.39 0.51 9.73
C ALA A 40 1.16 -0.37 9.46
N LEU A 41 -0.01 0.24 9.37
CA LEU A 41 -1.17 -0.40 8.76
C LEU A 41 -0.94 -0.49 7.26
N LEU A 42 -1.08 -1.68 6.69
CA LEU A 42 -0.80 -1.94 5.27
C LEU A 42 -2.02 -2.49 4.54
N ALA A 43 -2.18 -2.08 3.29
CA ALA A 43 -3.11 -2.69 2.35
C ALA A 43 -2.49 -2.72 0.96
N SER A 44 -2.65 -3.81 0.21
CA SER A 44 -2.14 -3.91 -1.16
C SER A 44 -3.28 -4.06 -2.16
N ILE A 45 -3.10 -3.44 -3.32
CA ILE A 45 -3.98 -3.59 -4.48
C ILE A 45 -3.17 -3.93 -5.71
N ASP A 46 -3.78 -4.61 -6.67
CA ASP A 46 -3.16 -4.93 -7.94
C ASP A 46 -2.87 -3.64 -8.74
N GLY A 47 -1.59 -3.36 -8.97
CA GLY A 47 -1.11 -2.19 -9.68
C GLY A 47 -0.99 -2.37 -11.20
N GLU A 48 -1.28 -3.55 -11.73
CA GLU A 48 -1.49 -3.77 -13.18
C GLU A 48 -2.93 -3.44 -13.57
N LEU A 49 -3.88 -3.69 -12.67
CA LEU A 49 -5.30 -3.37 -12.86
C LEU A 49 -5.69 -1.97 -12.39
N THR A 50 -4.84 -1.32 -11.59
CA THR A 50 -5.13 -0.01 -11.01
C THR A 50 -4.14 1.04 -11.49
N ASP A 51 -4.63 2.03 -12.24
CA ASP A 51 -3.86 3.22 -12.60
C ASP A 51 -3.61 4.12 -11.38
N GLU A 52 -2.67 5.07 -11.51
CA GLU A 52 -2.25 5.93 -10.41
C GLU A 52 -3.37 6.85 -9.88
N VAL A 53 -4.27 7.34 -10.75
CA VAL A 53 -5.38 8.21 -10.34
C VAL A 53 -6.39 7.42 -9.52
N THR A 54 -6.69 6.20 -9.96
CA THR A 54 -7.58 5.29 -9.24
C THR A 54 -6.95 4.86 -7.91
N ALA A 55 -5.65 4.52 -7.90
CA ALA A 55 -4.92 4.17 -6.67
C ALA A 55 -4.95 5.30 -5.64
N ARG A 56 -4.75 6.56 -6.05
CA ARG A 56 -4.86 7.73 -5.15
C ARG A 56 -6.25 7.88 -4.53
N LYS A 57 -7.31 7.67 -5.31
CA LYS A 57 -8.70 7.72 -4.79
C LYS A 57 -8.97 6.61 -3.79
N LEU A 58 -8.52 5.39 -4.09
CA LEU A 58 -8.64 4.24 -3.20
C LEU A 58 -7.83 4.44 -1.91
N PHE A 59 -6.63 5.02 -2.01
CA PHE A 59 -5.81 5.37 -0.86
C PHE A 59 -6.51 6.37 0.06
N ALA A 60 -7.06 7.46 -0.49
CA ALA A 60 -7.81 8.44 0.29
C ALA A 60 -9.05 7.82 0.96
N HIS A 61 -9.76 6.93 0.24
CA HIS A 61 -10.90 6.21 0.80
C HIS A 61 -10.48 5.26 1.93
N TRP A 62 -9.40 4.50 1.73
CA TRP A 62 -8.84 3.59 2.72
C TRP A 62 -8.43 4.35 3.99
N LEU A 63 -7.75 5.49 3.87
CA LEU A 63 -7.39 6.35 5.01
C LEU A 63 -8.61 6.83 5.80
N SER A 64 -9.74 7.11 5.13
CA SER A 64 -10.96 7.52 5.82
C SER A 64 -11.68 6.38 6.57
N SER A 65 -11.24 5.13 6.36
CA SER A 65 -11.87 3.92 6.92
C SER A 65 -11.08 3.28 8.06
N ILE A 66 -9.88 3.77 8.35
CA ILE A 66 -8.98 3.24 9.40
C ILE A 66 -8.95 4.12 10.65
#